data_AF-A0A0F9SB42-F1
#
_entry.id   AF-A0A0F9SB42-F1
#
_cell.length_a   1.000
_cell.length_b   1.000
_cell.length_c   1.000
_cell.angle_alpha   90.00
_cell.angle_beta   90.00
_cell.angle_gamma   90.00
#
_symmetry.space_group_name_H-M   'P 1'
#
loop_
_entity.id
_entity.type
_entity.pdbx_description
1 polymer ?
#
loop_
_entity_poly.entity_id
_entity_poly.type
_entity_poly.pdbx_seq_one_letter_code
_entity_poly.pdbx_strand_id
1 'polypeptide(L)'
;MGITIHYNFKFNGSGKELLAKLELIYKEIKLMDIVEISKVEVHNKAMDCDINWKKNRGVGFEVNVMEGSEWFTVILFNRGIESWSSHEFTKTEYANDFMKCHKMVCSMLKVCEKHGILESVHDEAGYWDSMNDEVLIENKAQSEEDLEFLGQMLKGSGFNVVTGHNNSDKKKKPDHIIKSV
;
A
#
# COMPACT_ATOMS: atom_id res chain seq x y z
N MET A 1 1.64 2.33 -18.82
CA MET A 1 1.50 1.35 -17.70
C MET A 1 1.10 2.15 -16.46
N GLY A 2 0.63 1.50 -15.40
CA GLY A 2 -0.02 2.21 -14.31
C GLY A 2 0.89 2.47 -13.11
N ILE A 3 1.02 3.73 -12.69
CA ILE A 3 1.97 4.16 -11.64
C ILE A 3 1.68 3.47 -10.29
N THR A 4 2.61 2.60 -9.91
CA THR A 4 2.55 1.74 -8.73
C THR A 4 3.75 2.00 -7.80
N ILE A 5 3.50 2.02 -6.49
CA ILE A 5 4.55 1.99 -5.48
C ILE A 5 4.60 0.58 -4.89
N HIS A 6 5.72 -0.12 -5.07
CA HIS A 6 6.01 -1.41 -4.46
C HIS A 6 6.84 -1.21 -3.19
N TYR A 7 6.59 -2.01 -2.15
CA TYR A 7 7.31 -1.90 -0.89
C TYR A 7 7.42 -3.24 -0.16
N ASN A 8 8.54 -3.42 0.54
CA ASN A 8 8.81 -4.59 1.36
C ASN A 8 8.90 -4.16 2.82
N PHE A 9 8.17 -4.86 3.69
CA PHE A 9 8.34 -4.73 5.13
C PHE A 9 9.10 -5.91 5.70
N LYS A 10 9.94 -5.63 6.70
CA LYS A 10 10.70 -6.62 7.45
C LYS A 10 10.87 -6.19 8.88
N PHE A 11 10.69 -7.14 9.79
CA PHE A 11 10.97 -6.93 11.20
C PHE A 11 11.58 -8.21 11.78
N ASN A 12 12.66 -8.03 12.54
CA ASN A 12 13.27 -9.08 13.35
C ASN A 12 12.98 -8.75 14.83
N GLY A 13 12.30 -9.66 15.52
CA GLY A 13 11.87 -9.50 16.91
C GLY A 13 10.55 -10.21 17.19
N SER A 14 10.06 -10.05 18.42
CA SER A 14 8.87 -10.76 18.90
C SER A 14 7.58 -10.23 18.26
N GLY A 15 6.53 -11.06 18.24
CA GLY A 15 5.20 -10.63 17.76
C GLY A 15 4.63 -9.46 18.58
N LYS A 16 4.95 -9.39 19.88
CA LYS A 16 4.55 -8.31 20.79
C LYS A 16 5.29 -7.00 20.47
N GLU A 17 6.58 -7.07 20.15
CA GLU A 17 7.36 -5.91 19.71
C GLU A 17 6.85 -5.36 18.38
N LEU A 18 6.53 -6.26 17.43
CA LEU A 18 5.91 -5.87 16.16
C LEU A 18 4.58 -5.17 16.37
N LEU A 19 3.69 -5.72 17.21
CA LEU A 19 2.41 -5.08 17.51
C LEU A 19 2.59 -3.71 18.17
N ALA A 20 3.56 -3.55 19.08
CA ALA A 20 3.87 -2.25 19.67
C ALA A 20 4.32 -1.22 18.63
N LYS A 21 5.15 -1.62 17.66
CA LYS A 21 5.54 -0.78 16.51
C LYS A 21 4.35 -0.44 15.61
N LEU A 22 3.53 -1.42 15.23
CA LEU A 22 2.35 -1.23 14.39
C LEU A 22 1.34 -0.27 15.03
N GLU A 23 1.14 -0.32 16.35
CA GLU A 23 0.27 0.65 17.06
C GLU A 23 0.85 2.08 17.08
N LEU A 24 2.18 2.26 17.07
CA LEU A 24 2.80 3.60 16.93
C LEU A 24 2.64 4.15 15.51
N ILE A 25 2.92 3.32 14.50
CA ILE A 25 2.74 3.67 13.08
C ILE A 25 1.27 4.01 12.80
N TYR A 26 0.33 3.17 13.25
CA TYR A 26 -1.12 3.40 13.13
C TYR A 26 -1.53 4.74 13.74
N LYS A 27 -1.00 5.10 14.92
CA LYS A 27 -1.32 6.38 15.57
C LYS A 27 -0.80 7.59 14.80
N GLU A 28 0.40 7.51 14.21
CA GLU A 28 0.94 8.60 13.39
C GLU A 28 0.20 8.73 12.05
N ILE A 29 -0.05 7.62 11.34
CA ILE A 29 -0.77 7.61 10.06
C ILE A 29 -2.22 8.08 10.23
N LYS A 30 -2.89 7.72 11.33
CA LYS A 30 -4.28 8.15 11.60
C LYS A 30 -4.45 9.67 11.78
N LEU A 31 -3.36 10.43 11.95
CA LEU A 31 -3.39 11.90 12.02
C LEU A 31 -3.19 12.56 10.65
N MET A 32 -2.94 11.78 9.60
CA MET A 32 -2.82 12.27 8.22
C MET A 32 -4.20 12.50 7.59
N ASP A 33 -4.22 13.24 6.48
CA ASP A 33 -5.43 13.55 5.70
C ASP A 33 -5.81 12.36 4.80
N ILE A 34 -6.30 11.29 5.42
CA ILE A 34 -6.71 10.01 4.82
C ILE A 34 -8.23 9.80 4.90
N VAL A 35 -8.78 8.96 4.01
CA VAL A 35 -10.23 8.66 3.99
C VAL A 35 -10.63 7.70 5.10
N GLU A 36 -9.91 6.58 5.25
CA GLU A 36 -10.26 5.52 6.21
C GLU A 36 -9.01 4.72 6.64
N ILE A 37 -9.02 4.16 7.86
CA ILE A 37 -8.00 3.22 8.32
C ILE A 37 -8.64 2.05 9.08
N SER A 38 -8.42 0.84 8.57
CA SER A 38 -8.96 -0.42 9.11
C SER A 38 -7.85 -1.29 9.69
N LYS A 39 -8.09 -1.97 10.82
CA LYS A 39 -7.11 -2.89 11.43
C LYS A 39 -7.30 -4.31 10.89
N VAL A 40 -6.21 -4.97 10.49
CA VAL A 40 -6.21 -6.36 10.02
C VAL A 40 -5.65 -7.27 11.10
N GLU A 41 -6.56 -8.01 11.73
CA GLU A 41 -6.34 -9.08 12.73
C GLU A 41 -5.14 -8.88 13.70
N VAL A 42 -5.28 -7.95 14.64
CA VAL A 42 -4.43 -7.94 15.86
C VAL A 42 -4.91 -9.03 16.81
N HIS A 43 -4.47 -10.27 16.59
CA HIS A 43 -4.66 -11.34 17.56
C HIS A 43 -3.78 -11.09 18.79
N ASN A 44 -4.38 -10.68 19.92
CA ASN A 44 -3.73 -10.53 21.24
C ASN A 44 -3.04 -11.80 21.78
N LYS A 45 -3.12 -12.93 21.09
CA LYS A 45 -2.35 -14.16 21.38
C LYS A 45 -0.96 -14.16 20.72
N ALA A 46 -0.41 -12.97 20.45
CA ALA A 46 0.96 -12.78 19.98
C ALA A 46 1.99 -13.00 21.11
N MET A 47 1.95 -14.18 21.74
CA MET A 47 2.84 -14.51 22.85
C MET A 47 4.21 -14.92 22.32
N ASP A 48 5.25 -14.42 22.99
CA ASP A 48 6.66 -14.43 22.58
C ASP A 48 7.31 -15.84 22.49
N CYS A 49 6.53 -16.91 22.64
CA CYS A 49 7.01 -18.28 22.79
C CYS A 49 6.05 -19.37 22.27
N ASP A 50 4.97 -19.04 21.57
CA ASP A 50 4.09 -20.08 21.00
C ASP A 50 4.65 -20.63 19.68
N ILE A 51 5.36 -21.76 19.77
CA ILE A 51 5.88 -22.55 18.66
C ILE A 51 4.73 -23.01 17.72
N ASN A 52 3.47 -22.98 18.18
CA ASN A 52 2.28 -23.30 17.39
C ASN A 52 1.69 -22.09 16.64
N TRP A 53 2.34 -20.91 16.64
CA TRP A 53 1.90 -19.82 15.78
C TRP A 53 1.99 -20.25 14.31
N LYS A 54 0.83 -20.55 13.72
CA LYS A 54 0.73 -21.02 12.34
C LYS A 54 1.43 -20.05 11.39
N LYS A 55 2.43 -20.56 10.68
CA LYS A 55 3.17 -19.90 9.60
C LYS A 55 2.20 -19.20 8.64
N ASN A 56 2.58 -18.03 8.12
CA ASN A 56 1.78 -17.16 7.25
C ASN A 56 0.53 -16.51 7.88
N ARG A 57 0.45 -16.38 9.21
CA ARG A 57 -0.45 -15.41 9.84
C ARG A 57 0.13 -14.00 9.73
N GLY A 58 -0.67 -13.05 9.24
CA GLY A 58 -0.33 -11.64 9.15
C GLY A 58 -0.85 -10.85 10.35
N VAL A 59 -0.19 -9.74 10.67
CA VAL A 59 -0.70 -8.70 11.58
C VAL A 59 -0.47 -7.33 10.95
N GLY A 60 -1.45 -6.43 11.04
CA GLY A 60 -1.35 -5.15 10.33
C GLY A 60 -2.57 -4.24 10.37
N PHE A 61 -2.59 -3.31 9.43
CA PHE A 61 -3.70 -2.42 9.13
C PHE A 61 -3.64 -1.97 7.67
N GLU A 62 -4.75 -1.44 7.17
CA GLU A 62 -4.91 -0.98 5.80
C GLU A 62 -5.51 0.43 5.81
N VAL A 63 -5.10 1.26 4.85
CA VAL A 63 -5.47 2.66 4.74
C VAL A 63 -6.12 2.90 3.38
N ASN A 64 -7.35 3.41 3.39
CA ASN A 64 -7.94 4.04 2.23
C ASN A 64 -7.39 5.46 2.15
N VAL A 65 -6.45 5.68 1.24
CA VAL A 65 -5.71 6.93 1.14
C VAL A 65 -6.59 8.01 0.52
N MET A 66 -7.27 7.67 -0.59
CA MET A 66 -8.10 8.58 -1.35
C MET A 66 -9.15 7.83 -2.16
N GLU A 67 -10.27 8.48 -2.45
CA GLU A 67 -11.22 7.99 -3.44
C GLU A 67 -10.51 7.76 -4.80
N GLY A 68 -10.74 6.58 -5.37
CA GLY A 68 -10.10 6.10 -6.59
C GLY A 68 -8.78 5.34 -6.36
N SER A 69 -8.07 5.52 -5.25
CA SER A 69 -6.80 4.80 -5.00
C SER A 69 -7.02 3.32 -4.66
N GLU A 70 -5.97 2.50 -4.83
CA GLU A 70 -5.91 1.23 -4.10
C GLU A 70 -5.64 1.49 -2.60
N TRP A 71 -5.91 0.49 -1.76
CA TRP A 71 -5.64 0.56 -0.32
C TRP A 71 -4.14 0.38 -0.05
N PHE A 72 -3.55 1.30 0.72
CA PHE A 72 -2.21 1.15 1.25
C PHE A 72 -2.21 0.15 2.41
N THR A 73 -1.36 -0.88 2.35
CA THR A 73 -1.47 -2.07 3.22
C THR A 73 -0.20 -2.26 4.04
N VAL A 74 -0.29 -2.08 5.37
CA VAL A 74 0.82 -2.32 6.30
C VAL A 74 0.55 -3.61 7.07
N ILE A 75 0.88 -4.74 6.46
CA ILE A 75 0.77 -6.08 7.05
C ILE A 75 2.14 -6.77 7.03
N LEU A 76 2.47 -7.56 8.05
CA LEU A 76 3.66 -8.43 8.05
C LEU A 76 3.27 -9.85 8.43
N PHE A 77 3.80 -10.84 7.71
CA PHE A 77 3.53 -12.26 7.95
C PHE A 77 4.68 -12.93 8.70
N ASN A 78 4.35 -13.78 9.69
CA ASN A 78 5.34 -14.59 10.38
C ASN A 78 6.00 -15.60 9.41
N ARG A 79 7.33 -15.51 9.28
CA ARG A 79 8.19 -16.36 8.44
C ARG A 79 9.01 -17.40 9.22
N GLY A 80 9.11 -17.28 10.54
CA GLY A 80 9.91 -18.16 11.39
C GLY A 80 10.07 -17.60 12.81
N ILE A 81 11.08 -18.09 13.54
CA ILE A 81 11.45 -17.55 14.85
C ILE A 81 11.82 -16.08 14.69
N GLU A 82 11.04 -15.20 15.35
CA GLU A 82 11.26 -13.75 15.41
C GLU A 82 11.45 -13.06 14.05
N SER A 83 10.91 -13.62 12.96
CA SER A 83 11.11 -13.09 11.60
C SER A 83 9.78 -12.83 10.90
N TRP A 84 9.61 -11.60 10.45
CA TRP A 84 8.37 -11.08 9.87
C TRP A 84 8.66 -10.38 8.55
N SER A 85 7.89 -10.68 7.51
CA SER A 85 7.99 -9.94 6.24
C SER A 85 6.77 -10.01 5.34
N SER A 86 6.66 -9.03 4.45
CA SER A 86 5.68 -8.95 3.38
C SER A 86 6.26 -8.21 2.16
N HIS A 87 5.63 -8.43 1.02
CA HIS A 87 5.79 -7.63 -0.19
C HIS A 87 4.39 -7.15 -0.56
N GLU A 88 4.21 -5.85 -0.64
CA GLU A 88 2.93 -5.20 -0.91
C GLU A 88 3.12 -4.13 -1.99
N PHE A 89 2.03 -3.66 -2.57
CA PHE A 89 2.05 -2.57 -3.53
C PHE A 89 0.79 -1.71 -3.42
N THR A 90 0.82 -0.52 -3.99
CA THR A 90 -0.34 0.38 -4.04
C THR A 90 -0.33 1.19 -5.32
N LYS A 91 -1.38 1.06 -6.13
CA LYS A 91 -1.61 1.91 -7.29
C LYS A 91 -2.25 3.23 -6.90
N THR A 92 -1.64 4.30 -7.39
CA THR A 92 -2.06 5.69 -7.11
C THR A 92 -2.62 6.38 -8.36
N GLU A 93 -2.35 5.82 -9.55
CA GLU A 93 -2.81 6.30 -10.87
C GLU A 93 -4.31 6.59 -10.98
N TYR A 94 -5.17 5.88 -10.23
CA TYR A 94 -6.62 6.00 -10.28
C TYR A 94 -7.22 6.96 -9.24
N ALA A 95 -6.40 7.56 -8.37
CA ALA A 95 -6.88 8.46 -7.34
C ALA A 95 -7.39 9.79 -7.93
N ASN A 96 -8.48 10.32 -7.37
CA ASN A 96 -9.09 11.59 -7.81
C ASN A 96 -8.09 12.78 -7.78
N ASP A 97 -7.13 12.75 -6.87
CA ASP A 97 -5.93 13.60 -6.87
C ASP A 97 -4.68 12.70 -6.75
N PHE A 98 -4.16 12.29 -7.90
CA PHE A 98 -2.94 11.48 -8.02
C PHE A 98 -1.76 12.06 -7.21
N MET A 99 -1.50 13.37 -7.34
CA MET A 99 -0.33 14.01 -6.72
C MET A 99 -0.41 13.91 -5.19
N LYS A 100 -1.56 14.28 -4.62
CA LYS A 100 -1.79 14.20 -3.18
C LYS A 100 -1.78 12.74 -2.70
N CYS A 101 -2.44 11.83 -3.41
CA CYS A 101 -2.48 10.42 -3.04
C CYS A 101 -1.07 9.79 -3.03
N HIS A 102 -0.29 10.00 -4.08
CA HIS A 102 1.05 9.44 -4.23
C HIS A 102 2.00 9.95 -3.15
N LYS A 103 2.03 11.28 -2.92
CA LYS A 103 2.81 11.90 -1.85
C LYS A 103 2.38 11.43 -0.45
N MET A 104 1.09 11.15 -0.24
CA MET A 104 0.59 10.59 1.01
C MET A 104 1.08 9.15 1.24
N VAL A 105 1.08 8.29 0.22
CA VAL A 105 1.63 6.92 0.31
C VAL A 105 3.11 6.96 0.68
N CYS A 106 3.91 7.80 -0.01
CA CYS A 106 5.33 7.95 0.33
C CYS A 106 5.54 8.52 1.74
N SER A 107 4.68 9.43 2.21
CA SER A 107 4.71 9.96 3.59
C SER A 107 4.41 8.88 4.64
N MET A 108 3.43 7.99 4.38
CA MET A 108 3.15 6.84 5.25
C MET A 108 4.29 5.81 5.25
N LEU A 109 4.94 5.59 4.11
CA LEU A 109 6.15 4.78 4.02
C LEU A 109 7.31 5.39 4.83
N LYS A 110 7.47 6.72 4.84
CA LYS A 110 8.44 7.39 5.73
C LYS A 110 8.12 7.21 7.23
N VAL A 111 6.86 7.07 7.63
CA VAL A 111 6.52 6.66 9.01
C VAL A 111 6.92 5.20 9.27
N CYS A 112 6.73 4.29 8.31
CA CYS A 112 7.17 2.90 8.43
C CYS A 112 8.70 2.75 8.49
N GLU A 113 9.43 3.59 7.75
CA GLU A 113 10.90 3.73 7.79
C GLU A 113 11.36 4.22 9.17
N LYS A 114 10.79 5.32 9.66
CA LYS A 114 11.05 5.89 11.00
C LYS A 114 10.88 4.88 12.14
N HIS A 115 9.88 4.00 12.04
CA HIS A 115 9.63 2.95 13.03
C HIS A 115 10.41 1.65 12.78
N GLY A 116 11.23 1.59 11.72
CA GLY A 116 12.17 0.49 11.45
C GLY A 116 11.49 -0.81 11.03
N ILE A 117 10.42 -0.73 10.23
CA ILE A 117 9.80 -1.91 9.61
C ILE A 117 9.90 -1.94 8.07
N LEU A 118 10.33 -0.84 7.44
CA LEU A 118 10.50 -0.75 5.99
C LEU A 118 11.87 -1.32 5.58
N GLU A 119 11.91 -2.25 4.63
CA GLU A 119 13.14 -2.82 4.08
C GLU A 119 13.53 -2.17 2.75
N SER A 120 12.57 -1.93 1.86
CA SER A 120 12.80 -1.28 0.57
C SER A 120 11.50 -0.75 -0.04
N VAL A 121 11.64 0.22 -0.93
CA VAL A 121 10.57 0.77 -1.78
C VAL A 121 11.09 0.78 -3.22
N HIS A 122 10.22 0.48 -4.17
CA HIS A 122 10.43 0.74 -5.58
C HIS A 122 9.21 1.49 -6.09
N ASP A 123 9.42 2.77 -6.41
CA ASP A 123 8.39 3.67 -6.89
C ASP A 123 8.58 3.90 -8.39
N GLU A 124 7.59 3.49 -9.19
CA GLU A 124 7.61 3.65 -10.64
C GLU A 124 7.57 5.12 -11.08
N ALA A 125 7.19 6.06 -10.20
CA ALA A 125 7.21 7.50 -10.48
C ALA A 125 8.52 8.20 -10.07
N GLY A 126 9.47 7.51 -9.43
CA GLY A 126 10.74 8.10 -8.97
C GLY A 126 10.60 9.22 -7.92
N TYR A 127 9.42 9.42 -7.34
CA TYR A 127 9.19 10.39 -6.28
C TYR A 127 9.84 9.95 -4.97
N TRP A 128 9.79 8.67 -4.61
CA TRP A 128 10.34 8.17 -3.34
C TRP A 128 11.82 8.52 -3.11
N ASP A 129 12.66 8.40 -4.16
CA ASP A 129 14.11 8.60 -4.05
C ASP A 129 14.50 10.09 -3.98
N SER A 130 13.69 10.96 -4.58
CA SER A 130 13.98 12.41 -4.70
C SER A 130 13.17 13.27 -3.74
N MET A 131 11.98 12.80 -3.36
CA MET A 131 10.87 13.56 -2.76
C MET A 131 10.55 14.86 -3.53
N ASN A 132 10.88 14.94 -4.82
CA ASN A 132 10.69 16.12 -5.66
C ASN A 132 9.39 16.04 -6.47
N ASP A 133 8.52 17.03 -6.29
CA ASP A 133 7.25 17.15 -7.01
C ASP A 133 7.44 17.26 -8.54
N GLU A 134 8.54 17.85 -9.01
CA GLU A 134 8.84 18.00 -10.44
C GLU A 134 9.01 16.62 -11.12
N VAL A 135 9.75 15.70 -10.49
CA VAL A 135 9.97 14.33 -10.98
C VAL A 135 8.64 13.57 -11.08
N LEU A 136 7.76 13.75 -10.10
CA LEU A 136 6.44 13.13 -10.08
C LEU A 136 5.51 13.70 -11.16
N ILE A 137 5.61 15.00 -11.46
CA ILE A 137 4.87 15.66 -12.55
C ILE A 137 5.37 15.16 -13.93
N GLU A 138 6.68 15.15 -14.15
CA GLU A 138 7.31 14.72 -15.40
C GLU A 138 6.96 13.25 -15.72
N ASN A 139 7.13 12.34 -14.76
CA ASN A 139 6.82 10.92 -14.95
C ASN A 139 5.32 10.65 -15.11
N LYS A 140 4.45 11.47 -14.51
CA LYS A 140 2.99 11.39 -14.76
C LYS A 140 2.66 11.79 -16.19
N ALA A 141 3.20 12.92 -16.66
CA ALA A 141 2.97 13.41 -18.03
C ALA A 141 3.46 12.39 -19.07
N GLN A 142 4.66 11.83 -18.90
CA GLN A 142 5.18 10.77 -19.78
C GLN A 142 4.26 9.53 -19.80
N SER A 143 3.73 9.12 -18.64
CA SER A 143 2.80 7.99 -18.56
C SER A 143 1.47 8.25 -19.28
N GLU A 144 0.97 9.49 -19.22
CA GLU A 144 -0.23 9.93 -19.96
C GLU A 144 0.03 9.94 -21.48
N GLU A 145 1.17 10.48 -21.93
CA GLU A 145 1.58 10.47 -23.35
C GLU A 145 1.74 9.05 -23.91
N ASP A 146 2.41 8.15 -23.17
CA ASP A 146 2.59 6.75 -23.56
C ASP A 146 1.24 6.02 -23.72
N LEU A 147 0.29 6.30 -22.83
CA LEU A 147 -1.07 5.75 -22.88
C LEU A 147 -1.87 6.30 -24.06
N GLU A 148 -1.74 7.59 -24.38
CA GLU A 148 -2.36 8.17 -25.58
C GLU A 148 -1.77 7.58 -26.86
N PHE A 149 -0.45 7.47 -26.96
CA PHE A 149 0.24 6.90 -28.12
C PHE A 149 -0.15 5.43 -28.35
N LEU A 150 -0.13 4.61 -27.31
CA LEU A 150 -0.63 3.23 -27.35
C LEU A 150 -2.12 3.19 -27.76
N GLY A 151 -2.92 4.13 -27.24
CA GLY A 151 -4.31 4.32 -27.61
C GLY A 151 -4.54 4.59 -29.10
N GLN A 152 -3.67 5.39 -29.72
CA GLN A 152 -3.69 5.67 -31.16
C GLN A 152 -3.26 4.44 -31.98
N MET A 153 -2.17 3.75 -31.59
CA MET A 153 -1.71 2.53 -32.26
C MET A 153 -2.78 1.42 -32.28
N LEU A 154 -3.45 1.19 -31.15
CA LEU A 154 -4.50 0.18 -31.04
C LEU A 154 -5.72 0.52 -31.90
N LYS A 155 -6.16 1.79 -31.91
CA LYS A 155 -7.23 2.27 -32.81
C LYS A 155 -6.87 2.08 -34.28
N GLY A 156 -5.63 2.44 -34.68
CA GLY A 156 -5.12 2.22 -36.04
C GLY A 156 -5.05 0.75 -36.45
N SER A 157 -4.94 -0.16 -35.47
CA SER A 157 -4.94 -1.61 -35.65
C SER A 157 -6.34 -2.25 -35.59
N GLY A 158 -7.41 -1.45 -35.49
CA GLY A 158 -8.80 -1.93 -35.41
C GLY A 158 -9.27 -2.36 -34.01
N PHE A 159 -8.47 -2.13 -32.97
CA PHE A 159 -8.84 -2.44 -31.58
C PHE A 159 -9.43 -1.20 -30.88
N ASN A 160 -10.61 -1.37 -30.27
CA ASN A 160 -11.22 -0.34 -29.43
C ASN A 160 -10.61 -0.36 -28.02
N VAL A 161 -9.93 0.72 -27.63
CA VAL A 161 -9.40 0.89 -26.28
C VAL A 161 -10.52 1.34 -25.34
N VAL A 162 -10.85 0.51 -24.36
CA VAL A 162 -11.73 0.86 -23.25
C VAL A 162 -10.85 1.37 -22.10
N THR A 163 -10.89 2.67 -21.83
CA THR A 163 -10.24 3.25 -20.65
C THR A 163 -11.04 2.92 -19.39
N GLY A 164 -10.35 2.57 -18.29
CA GLY A 164 -10.98 2.06 -17.06
C GLY A 164 -11.90 3.04 -16.31
N HIS A 165 -11.92 4.31 -16.73
CA HIS A 165 -12.68 5.39 -16.09
C HIS A 165 -14.22 5.20 -16.11
N ASN A 166 -14.75 4.29 -16.94
CA ASN A 166 -16.19 4.01 -17.02
C ASN A 166 -16.67 2.86 -16.12
N ASN A 167 -15.81 2.26 -15.28
CA ASN A 167 -16.25 1.28 -14.27
C ASN A 167 -16.74 1.97 -12.99
N SER A 168 -17.91 2.59 -13.06
CA SER A 168 -18.64 3.07 -11.89
C SER A 168 -19.30 1.92 -11.11
N ASP A 169 -18.51 0.94 -10.62
CA ASP A 169 -18.94 0.14 -9.46
C ASP A 169 -17.86 -0.77 -8.82
N LYS A 170 -18.00 -0.96 -7.49
CA LYS A 170 -17.53 -2.10 -6.68
C LYS A 170 -16.02 -2.40 -6.60
N LYS A 171 -15.34 -1.73 -5.66
CA LYS A 171 -14.58 -2.40 -4.58
C LYS A 171 -14.71 -1.68 -3.24
N LYS A 172 -15.90 -1.72 -2.62
CA LYS A 172 -15.92 -1.81 -1.15
C LYS A 172 -15.23 -3.13 -0.80
N LYS A 173 -14.12 -3.07 -0.06
CA LYS A 173 -13.43 -4.28 0.42
C LYS A 173 -14.41 -5.04 1.33
N PRO A 174 -14.54 -6.37 1.21
CA PRO A 174 -15.59 -7.11 1.92
C PRO A 174 -15.45 -7.00 3.44
N ASP A 175 -16.59 -6.94 4.13
CA ASP A 175 -16.63 -6.96 5.60
C ASP A 175 -15.97 -8.24 6.14
N HIS A 176 -14.76 -8.12 6.70
CA HIS A 176 -14.10 -9.20 7.42
C HIS A 176 -14.63 -9.32 8.87
N ILE A 177 -15.96 -9.47 8.98
CA ILE A 177 -16.81 -9.36 10.19
C ILE A 177 -18.05 -10.27 9.98
N ILE A 178 -18.42 -11.24 10.82
CA ILE A 178 -17.76 -11.98 11.91
C ILE A 178 -18.40 -13.39 11.98
N LYS A 179 -17.69 -14.42 12.48
CA LYS A 179 -18.33 -15.41 13.37
C LYS A 179 -17.42 -15.79 14.56
N SER A 180 -17.86 -15.38 15.74
CA SER A 180 -17.42 -15.93 17.02
C SER A 180 -18.01 -17.32 17.23
N VAL A 181 -17.16 -18.27 17.62
CA VAL A 181 -17.51 -19.51 18.34
C VAL A 181 -16.49 -19.67 19.46
#